data_AF-A0A3D1AZY7-F1
#
_entry.id   AF-A0A3D1AZY7-F1
#
_cell.length_a   1.000
_cell.length_b   1.000
_cell.length_c   1.000
_cell.angle_alpha   90.00
_cell.angle_beta   90.00
_cell.angle_gamma   90.00
#
_symmetry.space_group_name_H-M   'P 1'
#
loop_
_entity.id
_entity.type
_entity.pdbx_description
1 polymer ?
#
loop_
_entity_poly.entity_id
_entity_poly.type
_entity_poly.pdbx_seq_one_letter_code
_entity_poly.pdbx_strand_id
1 'polypeptide(L)'
;MEVHFTPDLQAQIDQLITETGRTPDKLIEDAMAGYVAELVQTRQMLNDRYDDLKSGRVTPIDGEAFFEGLRKREDELLNKQ
;
A
#
# COMPACT_ATOMS: atom_id res chain seq x y z
N MET A 1 -17.08 0.27 19.60
CA MET A 1 -16.79 1.56 18.95
C MET A 1 -17.99 1.87 18.08
N GLU A 2 -18.62 3.02 18.27
CA GLU A 2 -19.69 3.45 17.36
C GLU A 2 -19.06 4.29 16.25
N VAL A 3 -19.41 3.99 14.99
CA VAL A 3 -18.88 4.66 13.80
C VAL A 3 -20.06 5.24 13.04
N HIS A 4 -19.98 6.52 12.70
CA HIS A 4 -20.99 7.21 11.91
C HIS A 4 -20.46 7.45 10.50
N PHE A 5 -21.13 6.87 9.51
CA PHE A 5 -20.81 7.05 8.11
C PHE A 5 -21.59 8.23 7.52
N THR A 6 -21.11 8.76 6.40
CA THR A 6 -21.92 9.67 5.59
C THR A 6 -23.16 8.93 5.06
N PRO A 7 -24.29 9.61 4.82
CA PRO A 7 -25.50 8.96 4.34
C PRO A 7 -25.29 8.12 3.08
N ASP A 8 -24.51 8.64 2.13
CA ASP A 8 -24.21 7.94 0.86
C ASP A 8 -23.42 6.64 1.09
N LEU A 9 -22.43 6.67 1.99
CA LEU A 9 -21.63 5.49 2.31
C LEU A 9 -22.44 4.47 3.12
N GLN A 10 -23.30 4.93 4.03
CA GLN A 10 -24.22 4.06 4.76
C GLN A 10 -25.15 3.31 3.81
N ALA A 11 -25.75 4.01 2.83
CA ALA A 11 -26.63 3.39 1.85
C ALA A 11 -25.92 2.31 1.02
N GLN A 12 -24.65 2.53 0.66
CA GLN A 12 -23.83 1.53 -0.03
C GLN A 12 -23.55 0.31 0.85
N ILE A 13 -23.23 0.51 2.13
CA ILE A 13 -23.01 -0.58 3.08
C ILE A 13 -24.29 -1.41 3.27
N ASP A 14 -25.45 -0.75 3.41
CA ASP A 14 -26.74 -1.42 3.58
C ASP A 14 -27.12 -2.25 2.33
N GLN A 15 -26.81 -1.74 1.13
CA GLN A 15 -26.95 -2.49 -0.11
C GLN A 15 -26.04 -3.73 -0.12
N LEU A 16 -24.77 -3.59 0.22
CA LEU A 16 -23.82 -4.72 0.27
C LEU A 16 -24.24 -5.79 1.29
N ILE A 17 -24.77 -5.38 2.45
CA ILE A 17 -25.34 -6.29 3.45
C ILE A 17 -26.49 -7.09 2.84
N THR A 18 -27.40 -6.41 2.12
CA THR A 18 -28.55 -7.04 1.47
C THR A 18 -28.13 -8.02 0.38
N GLU A 19 -27.15 -7.65 -0.45
CA GLU A 19 -26.68 -8.47 -1.57
C GLU A 19 -25.84 -9.68 -1.12
N THR A 20 -25.02 -9.51 -0.09
CA THR A 20 -24.08 -10.56 0.36
C THR A 20 -24.65 -11.42 1.49
N GLY A 21 -25.72 -10.98 2.16
CA GLY A 21 -26.28 -11.62 3.35
C GLY A 21 -25.34 -11.59 4.57
N ARG A 22 -24.26 -10.82 4.51
CA ARG A 22 -23.30 -10.68 5.63
C ARG A 22 -23.88 -9.74 6.69
N THR A 23 -23.54 -9.99 7.95
CA THR A 23 -23.87 -9.05 9.02
C THR A 23 -23.05 -7.76 8.86
N PRO A 24 -23.59 -6.59 9.26
CA PRO A 24 -22.87 -5.32 9.18
C PRO A 24 -21.49 -5.40 9.84
N ASP A 25 -21.42 -5.95 11.05
CA ASP A 25 -20.17 -6.06 11.81
C ASP A 25 -19.12 -6.88 11.06
N LYS A 26 -19.53 -8.00 10.43
CA LYS A 26 -18.59 -8.87 9.74
C LYS A 26 -18.09 -8.26 8.43
N LEU A 27 -18.96 -7.54 7.72
CA LEU A 27 -18.57 -6.81 6.51
C LEU A 27 -17.51 -5.75 6.82
N ILE A 28 -17.74 -4.97 7.88
CA ILE A 28 -16.81 -3.91 8.30
C ILE A 28 -15.51 -4.48 8.87
N GLU A 29 -15.59 -5.54 9.69
CA GLU A 29 -14.41 -6.22 10.21
C GLU A 29 -13.49 -6.71 9.08
N ASP A 30 -14.05 -7.38 8.08
CA ASP A 30 -13.26 -7.94 6.97
C ASP A 30 -12.65 -6.83 6.11
N ALA A 31 -13.38 -5.74 5.85
CA ALA A 31 -12.85 -4.58 5.12
C ALA A 31 -11.68 -3.93 5.88
N MET A 32 -11.83 -3.75 7.20
CA MET A 32 -10.79 -3.16 8.04
C MET A 32 -9.58 -4.09 8.20
N ALA A 33 -9.79 -5.41 8.26
CA ALA A 33 -8.70 -6.38 8.33
C ALA A 33 -7.80 -6.28 7.10
N GLY A 34 -8.37 -6.15 5.90
CA GLY A 34 -7.63 -5.94 4.66
C GLY A 34 -6.82 -4.63 4.69
N TYR A 35 -7.49 -3.52 5.00
CA TYR A 35 -6.86 -2.20 5.08
C TYR A 35 -5.69 -2.16 6.09
N VAL A 36 -5.92 -2.70 7.29
CA VAL A 36 -4.89 -2.72 8.35
C VAL A 36 -3.72 -3.61 7.96
N ALA A 37 -3.96 -4.77 7.34
CA ALA A 37 -2.89 -5.66 6.90
C ALA A 37 -1.97 -4.97 5.87
N GLU A 38 -2.54 -4.31 4.87
CA GLU A 38 -1.78 -3.56 3.85
C GLU A 38 -0.97 -2.41 4.47
N LEU A 39 -1.58 -1.67 5.41
CA LEU A 39 -0.89 -0.60 6.13
C LEU A 39 0.28 -1.12 6.96
N VAL A 40 0.10 -2.23 7.68
CA VAL A 40 1.14 -2.85 8.50
C VAL A 40 2.29 -3.31 7.61
N GLN A 41 1.99 -3.99 6.50
CA GLN A 41 3.02 -4.44 5.55
C GLN A 41 3.82 -3.27 4.98
N THR A 42 3.13 -2.22 4.53
CA THR A 42 3.79 -1.02 3.98
C THR A 42 4.66 -0.33 5.01
N ARG A 43 4.15 -0.17 6.25
CA ARG A 43 4.90 0.45 7.34
C ARG A 43 6.11 -0.38 7.72
N GLN A 44 5.99 -1.71 7.78
CA GLN A 44 7.12 -2.58 8.08
C GLN A 44 8.21 -2.44 7.03
N MET A 45 7.86 -2.48 5.74
CA MET A 45 8.82 -2.29 4.65
C MET A 45 9.57 -0.95 4.76
N LEU A 46 8.87 0.14 5.09
CA LEU A 46 9.48 1.46 5.23
C LEU A 46 10.37 1.55 6.47
N ASN A 47 9.94 0.98 7.60
CA ASN A 47 10.74 0.93 8.82
C ASN A 47 12.04 0.14 8.61
N ASP A 48 11.96 -1.03 7.97
CA ASP A 48 13.14 -1.85 7.68
C ASP A 48 14.16 -1.09 6.82
N ARG A 49 13.68 -0.38 5.77
CA ARG A 49 14.55 0.46 4.92
C ARG A 49 15.17 1.63 5.69
N TYR A 50 14.42 2.23 6.61
CA TYR A 50 14.95 3.28 7.46
C TYR A 50 16.04 2.75 8.40
N ASP A 51 15.81 1.60 9.02
CA ASP A 51 16.79 0.96 9.91
C ASP A 51 18.05 0.52 9.16
N ASP A 52 17.92 0.07 7.92
CA ASP A 52 19.04 -0.24 7.03
C ASP A 52 19.90 0.99 6.73
N LEU A 53 19.26 2.12 6.42
CA LEU A 53 19.95 3.38 6.19
C LEU A 53 20.63 3.88 7.46
N LYS A 54 19.91 3.83 8.59
CA LYS A 54 20.40 4.31 9.89
C LYS A 54 21.56 3.47 10.42
N SER A 55 21.53 2.15 10.21
CA SER A 55 22.60 1.24 10.61
C SER A 55 23.81 1.29 9.68
N GLY A 56 23.69 1.92 8.51
CA GLY A 56 24.72 1.90 7.47
C GLY A 56 24.82 0.56 6.75
N ARG A 57 23.83 -0.33 6.90
CA ARG A 57 23.76 -1.60 6.15
C ARG A 57 23.69 -1.36 4.64
N VAL A 58 23.04 -0.28 4.24
CA VAL A 58 22.93 0.13 2.84
C VAL A 58 23.56 1.51 2.63
N THR A 59 24.21 1.68 1.47
CA THR A 59 24.82 2.96 1.08
C THR A 59 23.80 3.79 0.29
N PRO A 60 23.52 5.05 0.70
CA PRO A 60 22.70 5.96 -0.10
C PRO A 60 23.32 6.19 -1.48
N ILE A 61 22.48 6.32 -2.50
CA ILE A 61 22.89 6.63 -3.87
C ILE A 61 22.28 7.98 -4.23
N ASP A 62 23.03 8.80 -4.96
CA ASP A 62 22.50 10.04 -5.52
C ASP A 62 21.35 9.73 -6.49
N GLY A 63 20.22 10.42 -6.30
CA GLY A 63 18.99 10.12 -7.03
C GLY A 63 19.10 10.40 -8.53
N GLU A 64 19.70 11.53 -8.92
CA GLU A 64 19.82 11.87 -10.34
C GLU A 64 20.79 10.90 -11.04
N ALA A 65 21.95 10.63 -10.43
CA ALA A 65 22.91 9.68 -10.96
C ALA A 65 22.31 8.26 -11.09
N PHE A 66 21.45 7.84 -10.14
CA PHE A 66 20.75 6.57 -10.23
C PHE A 66 19.77 6.52 -11.41
N PHE A 67 18.94 7.55 -11.60
CA PHE A 67 17.98 7.60 -12.71
C PHE A 67 18.67 7.74 -14.07
N GLU A 68 19.75 8.51 -14.17
CA GLU A 68 20.59 8.53 -15.38
C GLU A 68 21.13 7.14 -15.71
N GLY A 69 21.58 6.38 -14.72
CA GLY A 69 22.02 5.00 -14.88
C GLY A 69 20.91 4.07 -15.38
N LEU A 70 19.69 4.23 -14.86
CA LEU A 70 18.52 3.46 -15.32
C LEU A 70 18.19 3.75 -16.79
N ARG A 71 18.15 5.02 -17.20
CA ARG A 71 17.88 5.43 -18.58
C ARG A 71 18.94 4.85 -19.54
N LYS A 72 20.23 4.97 -19.19
CA LYS A 72 21.31 4.37 -20.00
C LYS A 72 21.15 2.87 -20.17
N ARG A 73 20.79 2.17 -19.09
CA ARG A 73 20.58 0.72 -19.12
C ARG A 73 19.36 0.33 -19.97
N GLU A 74 18.30 1.12 -19.94
CA GLU A 74 17.13 0.96 -20.80
C GLU A 74 17.52 1.13 -22.28
N ASP A 75 18.23 2.20 -22.63
CA ASP A 75 18.73 2.45 -23.99
C ASP A 75 19.63 1.31 -24.49
N GLU A 76 20.53 0.79 -23.65
CA GLU A 76 21.38 -0.35 -24.00
C GLU A 76 20.59 -1.63 -24.26
N LEU A 77 19.46 -1.85 -23.57
CA LEU A 77 18.61 -3.02 -23.77
C LEU A 77 17.79 -2.90 -25.06
N LEU A 78 17.26 -1.71 -25.33
CA LEU A 78 16.46 -1.45 -26.53
C LEU A 78 17.30 -1.44 -27.81
N ASN A 79 18.53 -0.93 -27.75
CA ASN A 79 19.44 -0.86 -28.91
C ASN A 79 20.20 -2.18 -29.18
N LYS A 80 19.99 -3.22 -28.36
CA LYS A 80 20.55 -4.58 -28.56
C LYS A 80 19.55 -5.55 -29.22
N GLN A 81 18.32 -5.12 -29.52
CA GLN A 81 17.31 -5.85 -30.30
C GLN A 81 17.35 -5.44 -31.77
#